data_AF-A0A925YKT1-F1
#
_entry.id   AF-A0A925YKT1-F1
#
_cell.length_a   1.000
_cell.length_b   1.000
_cell.length_c   1.000
_cell.angle_alpha   90.00
_cell.angle_beta   90.00
_cell.angle_gamma   90.00
#
_symmetry.space_group_name_H-M   'P 1'
#
loop_
_entity.id
_entity.type
_entity.pdbx_description
1 polymer ?
#
loop_
_entity_poly.entity_id
_entity_poly.type
_entity_poly.pdbx_seq_one_letter_code
_entity_poly.pdbx_strand_id
1 'polypeptide(L)' 'MAHRTLIVIPTYNEREGLEAIVAAVRARVPAATVLVVDDASPDGTG' A
#
# COMPACT_ATOMS: atom_id res chain seq x y z
N MET A 1 -14.93 13.91 -16.87
CA MET A 1 -13.75 13.03 -16.70
C MET A 1 -13.78 12.52 -15.26
N ALA A 2 -13.76 11.20 -15.04
CA ALA A 2 -13.63 10.67 -13.68
C ALA A 2 -12.14 10.69 -13.28
N HIS A 3 -11.81 11.34 -12.16
CA HIS A 3 -10.44 11.34 -11.63
C HIS A 3 -10.16 9.98 -11.00
N ARG A 4 -9.05 9.33 -11.37
CA ARG A 4 -8.64 8.04 -10.82
C ARG A 4 -7.50 8.27 -9.83
N THR A 5 -7.69 7.85 -8.59
CA THR A 5 -6.69 8.01 -7.53
C THR A 5 -5.83 6.75 -7.43
N LEU A 6 -4.51 6.94 -7.46
CA LEU A 6 -3.51 5.92 -7.16
C LEU A 6 -2.84 6.29 -5.83
N ILE A 7 -2.79 5.34 -4.91
CA ILE A 7 -2.07 5.44 -3.64
C ILE A 7 -0.87 4.52 -3.75
N VAL A 8 0.32 5.09 -3.60
CA VAL A 8 1.59 4.36 -3.63
C VAL A 8 2.10 4.21 -2.20
N ILE A 9 2.43 2.98 -1.82
CA ILE A 9 2.95 2.63 -0.50
C ILE A 9 4.34 2.01 -0.70
N PRO A 10 5.44 2.76 -0.52
CA PRO A 10 6.77 2.18 -0.48
C PRO A 10 6.97 1.39 0.82
N THR A 11 7.73 0.30 0.78
CA THR A 11 7.98 -0.54 1.95
C THR A 11 9.45 -0.94 2.07
N TYR A 12 9.99 -0.91 3.29
CA TYR A 12 11.28 -1.49 3.66
C TYR A 12 11.21 -2.01 5.09
N ASN A 13 11.22 -3.33 5.28
CA ASN A 13 11.04 -3.99 6.59
C ASN A 13 9.69 -3.67 7.28
N GLU A 14 8.60 -3.71 6.53
CA GLU A 14 7.26 -3.32 6.99
C GLU A 14 6.28 -4.50 7.05
N ARG A 15 6.78 -5.75 7.16
CA ARG A 15 5.96 -6.97 7.14
C ARG A 15 4.75 -6.91 8.08
N GLU A 16 4.93 -6.36 9.28
CA GLU A 16 3.86 -6.25 10.28
C GLU A 16 2.96 -5.01 10.07
N GLY A 17 3.50 -3.94 9.49
CA GLY A 17 2.80 -2.66 9.31
C GLY A 17 1.98 -2.58 8.02
N LEU A 18 2.44 -3.23 6.96
CA LEU A 18 1.88 -3.11 5.61
C LEU A 18 0.40 -3.52 5.57
N GLU A 19 0.04 -4.63 6.21
CA GLU A 19 -1.34 -5.12 6.22
C GLU A 19 -2.30 -4.10 6.83
N ALA A 20 -1.93 -3.50 7.97
CA ALA A 20 -2.75 -2.50 8.65
C ALA A 20 -2.94 -1.23 7.80
N ILE A 21 -1.89 -0.79 7.11
CA ILE A 21 -1.94 0.39 6.22
C ILE A 21 -2.84 0.11 5.02
N VAL A 22 -2.68 -1.04 4.36
CA VAL A 22 -3.51 -1.43 3.21
C VAL A 22 -4.98 -1.56 3.62
N ALA A 23 -5.27 -2.21 4.75
CA ALA A 23 -6.62 -2.33 5.28
C ALA A 23 -7.22 -0.95 5.57
N ALA A 24 -6.43 -0.03 6.14
CA ALA A 24 -6.88 1.32 6.42
C ALA A 24 -7.21 2.08 5.13
N VAL A 25 -6.36 2.01 4.11
CA VAL A 25 -6.59 2.66 2.80
C VAL A 25 -7.87 2.11 2.15
N ARG A 26 -8.05 0.79 2.14
CA ARG A 26 -9.24 0.15 1.58
C ARG A 26 -10.53 0.58 2.28
N ALA A 27 -10.48 0.79 3.59
CA ALA A 27 -11.64 1.25 4.37
C ALA A 27 -12.00 2.72 4.11
N ARG A 28 -11.02 3.61 3.93
CA ARG A 28 -11.29 5.06 3.74
C ARG A 28 -11.50 5.45 2.27
N VAL A 29 -10.79 4.81 1.34
CA VAL A 29 -10.78 5.20 -0.08
C VAL A 29 -10.95 3.95 -0.97
N PRO A 30 -12.11 3.27 -0.90
CA PRO A 30 -12.31 1.98 -1.57
C PRO A 30 -12.14 2.04 -3.10
N ALA A 31 -12.36 3.22 -3.71
CA ALA A 31 -12.21 3.42 -5.15
C ALA A 31 -10.76 3.67 -5.60
N ALA A 32 -9.82 3.88 -4.68
CA ALA A 32 -8.42 4.09 -5.02
C ALA A 32 -7.74 2.77 -5.44
N THR A 33 -6.84 2.87 -6.40
CA THR A 33 -5.89 1.80 -6.69
C THR A 33 -4.74 1.89 -5.68
N VAL A 34 -4.31 0.75 -5.13
CA VAL A 34 -3.17 0.67 -4.21
C VAL A 34 -2.03 -0.03 -4.93
N LEU A 35 -0.86 0.61 -4.97
CA LEU A 35 0.39 0.07 -5.47
C LEU A 35 1.37 -0.02 -4.31
N VAL A 36 1.74 -1.23 -3.92
CA VAL A 36 2.84 -1.46 -2.98
C VAL A 36 4.14 -1.54 -3.79
N VAL A 37 5.15 -0.79 -3.36
CA VAL A 37 6.48 -0.77 -3.98
C VAL A 37 7.48 -1.27 -2.95
N ASP A 38 7.97 -2.49 -3.15
CA ASP A 38 9.02 -3.05 -2.29
C ASP A 38 10.38 -2.42 -2.61
N ASP A 39 10.98 -1.78 -1.61
CA ASP A 39 12.31 -1.16 -1.67
C ASP A 39 13.39 -2.16 -1.20
N ALA A 40 13.35 -3.38 -1.76
CA ALA A 40 14.24 -4.49 -1.44
C ALA A 40 14.20 -4.92 0.04
N SER A 41 13.00 -5.14 0.60
CA SER A 41 12.84 -5.58 1.99
C SER A 41 13.46 -6.97 2.21
N PRO A 42 14.48 -7.13 3.06
CA PRO A 42 15.04 -8.45 3.39
C PRO A 42 14.10 -9.28 4.28
N ASP A 43 13.16 -8.62 4.95
CA ASP A 43 12.22 -9.29 5.85
C ASP A 43 11.10 -10.01 5.12
N GLY A 44 10.97 -9.90 3.79
CA GLY A 44 9.89 -10.50 2.97
C GLY A 44 8.55 -9.77 3.06
N THR A 45 8.56 -8.44 3.14
CA THR A 45 7.39 -7.55 2.99
C THR A 45 6.78 -7.58 1.58
N GLY A 46 7.64 -7.63 0.55
CA GLY A 46 7.27 -7.67 -0.87
C GLY A 46 6.66 -8.98 -1.35
#